data_AF-B7PCQ0-F1
#
_entry.id   AF-B7PCQ0-F1
#
_cell.length_a   1.000
_cell.length_b   1.000
_cell.length_c   1.000
_cell.angle_alpha   90.00
_cell.angle_beta   90.00
_cell.angle_gamma   90.00
#
_symmetry.space_group_name_H-M   'P 1'
#
loop_
_entity.id
_entity.type
_entity.pdbx_description
1 polymer ?
#
loop_
_entity_poly.entity_id
_entity_poly.type
_entity_poly.pdbx_seq_one_letter_code
_entity_poly.pdbx_strand_id
1 'polypeptide(L)'
;MDPWSRRQQPIKVPKLSLTQRYPRTTVCIIIFGGGALLFSRFLYDCFFRGFVEGPRPKMEVDIKMLIETVKNRDPSQKVEHKKWREIVAEQDLIRAERRKLQEEAAAARQSAQE
;
A
#
# COMPACT_ATOMS: atom_id res chain seq x y z
N MET A 1 -46.54 51.74 -35.98
CA MET A 1 -46.10 50.34 -35.74
C MET A 1 -45.11 50.38 -34.59
N ASP A 2 -45.48 49.79 -33.45
CA ASP A 2 -44.80 50.03 -32.17
C ASP A 2 -43.47 49.26 -32.08
N PRO A 3 -42.30 49.94 -32.00
CA PRO A 3 -40.99 49.29 -32.07
C PRO A 3 -40.71 48.35 -30.89
N TRP A 4 -41.44 48.49 -29.79
CA TRP A 4 -41.34 47.60 -28.63
C TRP A 4 -42.10 46.27 -28.77
N SER A 5 -42.90 46.10 -29.81
CA SER A 5 -43.59 44.82 -30.09
C SER A 5 -42.67 43.76 -30.73
N ARG A 6 -41.45 44.14 -31.11
CA ARG A 6 -40.49 43.26 -31.79
C ARG A 6 -39.87 42.29 -30.78
N ARG A 7 -40.59 41.22 -30.44
CA ARG A 7 -40.08 40.13 -29.59
C ARG A 7 -38.84 39.51 -30.23
N GLN A 8 -37.68 39.70 -29.61
CA GLN A 8 -36.46 38.99 -30.00
C GLN A 8 -36.67 37.49 -29.81
N GLN A 9 -36.39 36.69 -30.84
CA GLN A 9 -36.39 35.25 -30.69
C GLN A 9 -35.23 34.86 -29.75
N PRO A 10 -35.48 34.00 -28.74
CA PRO A 10 -34.43 33.63 -27.79
C PRO A 10 -33.32 32.88 -28.52
N ILE A 11 -32.09 33.42 -28.42
CA ILE A 11 -30.89 32.79 -28.96
C ILE A 11 -30.62 31.53 -28.15
N LYS A 12 -30.59 30.36 -28.80
CA LYS A 12 -30.23 29.10 -28.16
C LYS A 12 -28.74 29.14 -27.82
N VAL A 13 -28.43 29.39 -26.55
CA VAL A 13 -27.06 29.34 -26.05
C VAL A 13 -26.64 27.86 -25.96
N PRO A 14 -25.53 27.43 -26.60
CA PRO A 14 -25.08 26.06 -26.49
C PRO A 14 -24.74 25.74 -25.04
N LYS A 15 -25.31 24.63 -24.52
CA LYS A 15 -24.99 24.10 -23.20
C LYS A 15 -23.59 23.50 -23.25
N LEU A 16 -22.58 24.32 -22.98
CA LEU A 16 -21.20 23.87 -22.86
C LEU A 16 -21.03 23.03 -21.59
N SER A 17 -20.32 21.91 -21.70
CA SER A 17 -19.92 21.13 -20.52
C SER A 17 -18.98 21.94 -19.63
N LEU A 18 -18.94 21.64 -18.33
CA LEU A 18 -18.01 22.29 -17.39
C LEU A 18 -16.55 22.18 -17.85
N THR A 19 -16.20 21.06 -18.50
CA THR A 19 -14.88 20.79 -19.06
C THR A 19 -14.53 21.73 -20.22
N GLN A 20 -15.51 22.12 -21.04
CA GLN A 20 -15.34 23.09 -22.12
C GLN A 20 -15.35 24.53 -21.61
N ARG A 21 -16.15 24.81 -20.57
CA ARG A 21 -16.28 26.16 -20.01
C ARG A 21 -15.06 26.57 -19.17
N TYR A 22 -14.46 25.61 -18.46
CA TYR A 22 -13.33 25.85 -17.56
C TYR A 22 -12.25 24.76 -17.71
N PRO A 23 -11.54 24.71 -18.86
CA PRO A 23 -10.59 23.64 -19.14
C PRO A 23 -9.45 23.60 -18.12
N ARG A 24 -8.90 24.77 -17.74
CA ARG A 24 -7.80 24.88 -16.76
C ARG A 24 -8.21 24.34 -15.39
N THR A 25 -9.35 24.78 -14.87
CA THR A 25 -9.85 24.35 -13.55
C THR A 25 -10.13 22.86 -13.53
N THR A 26 -10.72 22.33 -14.61
CA THR A 26 -11.01 20.89 -14.73
C THR A 26 -9.72 20.08 -14.72
N VAL A 27 -8.69 20.50 -15.46
CA VAL A 27 -7.38 19.84 -15.48
C VAL A 27 -6.72 19.88 -14.10
N CYS A 28 -6.75 21.02 -13.40
CA CYS A 28 -6.23 21.10 -12.04
C CYS A 28 -6.93 20.11 -11.11
N ILE A 29 -8.27 20.04 -11.13
CA ILE A 29 -9.02 19.11 -10.29
C ILE A 29 -8.66 17.65 -10.60
N ILE A 30 -8.50 17.30 -11.87
CA ILE A 30 -8.12 15.93 -12.27
C ILE A 30 -6.69 15.61 -11.77
N ILE A 31 -5.74 16.52 -11.94
CA ILE A 31 -4.35 16.31 -11.52
C ILE A 31 -4.25 16.24 -10.00
N PHE A 32 -4.85 17.18 -9.27
CA PHE A 32 -4.80 17.20 -7.80
C PHE A 32 -5.62 16.07 -7.19
N GLY A 33 -6.82 15.80 -7.71
CA GLY A 33 -7.66 14.70 -7.24
C GLY A 33 -7.04 13.33 -7.54
N GLY A 34 -6.56 13.13 -8.78
CA GLY A 34 -5.86 11.91 -9.18
C GLY A 34 -4.55 11.72 -8.42
N GLY A 35 -3.77 12.79 -8.27
CA GLY A 35 -2.55 12.80 -7.47
C GLY A 35 -2.83 12.46 -6.00
N ALA A 36 -3.83 13.09 -5.38
CA ALA A 36 -4.21 12.81 -4.00
C ALA A 36 -4.61 11.34 -3.79
N LEU A 37 -5.35 10.76 -4.74
CA LEU A 37 -5.71 9.34 -4.68
C LEU A 37 -4.49 8.42 -4.83
N LEU A 38 -3.60 8.68 -5.78
CA LEU A 38 -2.39 7.87 -6.00
C LEU A 38 -1.40 7.99 -4.82
N PHE A 39 -1.25 9.18 -4.27
CA PHE A 39 -0.37 9.44 -3.13
C PHE A 39 -1.04 9.16 -1.77
N SER A 40 -2.33 8.88 -1.72
CA SER A 40 -3.05 8.57 -0.47
C SER A 40 -2.40 7.42 0.29
N ARG A 41 -2.00 6.36 -0.43
CA ARG A 41 -1.33 5.19 0.16
C ARG A 41 0.07 5.52 0.65
N PHE A 42 0.83 6.30 -0.12
CA PHE A 42 2.16 6.75 0.27
C PHE A 42 2.10 7.63 1.52
N LEU A 43 1.18 8.60 1.55
CA LEU A 43 0.97 9.47 2.71
C LEU A 43 0.52 8.66 3.94
N TYR A 44 -0.33 7.65 3.74
CA TYR A 44 -0.71 6.73 4.80
C TYR A 44 0.50 5.96 5.34
N ASP A 45 1.28 5.33 4.47
CA ASP A 45 2.42 4.50 4.86
C ASP A 45 3.57 5.32 5.48
N CYS A 46 3.80 6.56 5.06
CA CYS A 46 4.85 7.43 5.58
C CYS A 46 4.47 8.19 6.86
N PHE A 47 3.27 8.78 6.91
CA PHE A 47 2.90 9.70 7.99
C PHE A 47 1.94 9.08 9.00
N PHE A 48 0.89 8.40 8.53
CA PHE A 48 -0.17 7.92 9.42
C PHE A 48 0.11 6.53 10.00
N ARG A 49 0.87 5.69 9.30
CA ARG A 49 1.12 4.30 9.70
C ARG A 49 1.92 4.21 11.01
N GLY A 50 2.91 5.08 11.21
CA GLY A 50 3.66 5.13 12.47
C GLY A 50 2.82 5.59 13.66
N PHE A 51 1.82 6.45 13.42
CA PHE A 51 0.91 6.96 14.45
C PHE A 51 -0.18 5.94 14.83
N VAL A 52 -0.70 5.19 13.85
CA VAL A 52 -1.80 4.22 14.05
C VAL A 52 -1.30 2.84 14.49
N GLU A 53 -0.18 2.34 13.94
CA GLU A 53 0.32 0.99 14.23
C GLU A 53 1.44 0.95 15.30
N GLY A 54 2.00 2.10 15.66
CA GLY A 54 3.13 2.25 16.59
C GLY A 54 4.50 1.94 15.97
N PRO A 55 5.61 2.19 16.69
CA PRO A 55 6.96 1.97 16.20
C PRO A 55 7.22 0.47 16.03
N ARG A 56 7.38 -0.01 14.80
CA ARG A 56 7.88 -1.37 14.55
C ARG A 56 9.38 -1.42 14.81
N PRO A 57 9.90 -2.52 15.38
CA PRO A 57 11.32 -2.81 15.22
C PRO A 57 11.64 -2.85 13.71
N LYS A 58 12.79 -2.31 13.31
CA LYS A 58 13.35 -2.54 11.97
C LYS A 58 13.66 -4.03 11.86
N MET A 59 12.64 -4.85 11.64
CA MET A 59 12.83 -6.19 11.12
C MET A 59 13.31 -5.98 9.70
N GLU A 60 14.61 -6.16 9.52
CA GLU A 60 15.15 -6.64 8.25
C GLU A 60 14.49 -7.99 8.03
N VAL A 61 13.27 -7.97 7.49
CA VAL A 61 12.64 -9.16 6.95
C VAL A 61 13.52 -9.49 5.76
N ASP A 62 14.49 -10.39 5.99
CA ASP A 62 15.39 -10.86 4.96
C ASP A 62 14.51 -11.31 3.79
N ILE A 63 14.66 -10.64 2.65
CA ILE A 63 13.80 -10.80 1.47
C ILE A 63 13.68 -12.27 1.09
N LYS A 64 14.73 -13.05 1.37
CA LYS A 64 14.78 -14.50 1.21
C LYS A 64 13.66 -15.23 1.95
N MET A 65 13.38 -14.90 3.21
CA MET A 65 12.29 -15.53 3.96
C MET A 65 10.92 -15.17 3.39
N LEU A 66 10.75 -13.93 2.93
CA LEU A 66 9.50 -13.52 2.30
C LEU A 66 9.26 -14.30 1.01
N ILE A 67 10.30 -14.49 0.20
CA ILE A 67 10.26 -15.28 -1.03
C ILE A 67 9.96 -16.76 -0.73
N GLU A 68 10.62 -17.37 0.26
CA GLU A 68 10.35 -18.75 0.67
C GLU A 68 8.91 -18.93 1.16
N THR A 69 8.40 -17.98 1.94
CA THR A 69 7.02 -18.00 2.44
C THR A 69 6.03 -17.88 1.28
N VAL A 70 6.31 -17.05 0.27
CA VAL A 70 5.47 -16.91 -0.93
C VAL A 70 5.53 -18.15 -1.81
N LYS A 71 6.71 -18.77 -1.95
CA LYS A 71 6.92 -19.94 -2.81
C LYS A 71 6.25 -21.21 -2.26
N ASN A 72 6.21 -21.35 -0.93
CA ASN A 72 5.59 -22.48 -0.24
C ASN A 72 4.11 -22.23 0.13
N ARG A 73 3.51 -21.17 -0.39
CA ARG A 73 2.15 -20.76 -0.04
C ARG A 73 1.11 -21.49 -0.88
N ASP A 74 0.15 -22.14 -0.22
CA ASP A 74 -1.04 -22.63 -0.91
C ASP A 74 -1.93 -21.45 -1.35
N PRO A 75 -2.34 -21.40 -2.64
CA PRO A 75 -3.14 -20.30 -3.18
C PRO A 75 -4.57 -20.22 -2.60
N SER A 76 -5.03 -21.28 -1.92
CA SER A 76 -6.36 -21.37 -1.28
C SER A 76 -6.38 -20.82 0.16
N GLN A 77 -5.21 -20.59 0.77
CA GLN A 77 -5.12 -20.23 2.18
C GLN A 77 -5.40 -18.73 2.36
N LYS A 78 -6.50 -18.40 3.04
CA LYS A 78 -6.84 -17.02 3.42
C LYS A 78 -5.67 -16.37 4.15
N VAL A 79 -5.29 -15.17 3.71
CA VAL A 79 -4.28 -14.36 4.37
C VAL A 79 -4.86 -13.93 5.72
N GLU A 80 -4.62 -14.70 6.78
CA GLU A 80 -4.85 -14.16 8.11
C GLU A 80 -3.84 -13.05 8.33
N HIS A 81 -4.34 -11.83 8.48
CA HIS A 81 -3.53 -10.67 8.82
C HIS A 81 -3.07 -10.82 10.27
N LYS A 82 -2.03 -11.64 10.49
CA LYS A 82 -1.41 -11.81 11.80
C LYS A 82 -0.93 -10.46 12.31
N LYS A 83 -1.13 -10.22 13.60
CA LYS A 83 -0.66 -8.98 14.23
C LYS A 83 0.87 -9.00 14.21
N TRP A 84 1.50 -7.85 13.97
CA TRP A 84 2.95 -7.78 13.84
C TRP A 84 3.71 -8.38 15.04
N ARG A 85 3.12 -8.33 16.25
CA ARG A 85 3.70 -8.92 17.47
C ARG A 85 3.81 -10.44 17.38
N GLU A 86 2.82 -11.10 16.78
CA GLU A 86 2.80 -12.54 16.59
C GLU A 86 3.86 -12.95 15.56
N ILE A 87 3.98 -12.18 14.47
CA ILE A 87 5.01 -12.40 13.45
C ILE A 87 6.42 -12.27 14.04
N VAL A 88 6.64 -11.29 14.93
CA VAL A 88 7.92 -11.12 15.62
C VAL A 88 8.22 -12.32 16.52
N ALA A 89 7.26 -12.74 17.33
CA ALA A 89 7.42 -13.88 18.21
C ALA A 89 7.71 -15.18 17.43
N GLU A 90 7.01 -15.41 16.32
CA GLU A 90 7.24 -16.55 15.43
C GLU A 90 8.67 -16.53 14.86
N GLN A 91 9.16 -15.37 14.41
CA GLN A 91 10.54 -15.27 13.90
C GLN A 91 11.59 -15.49 14.99
N ASP A 92 11.38 -15.00 16.20
CA ASP A 92 12.34 -15.20 17.29
C ASP A 92 12.41 -16.67 17.72
N LEU A 93 11.27 -17.38 17.72
CA LEU A 93 11.23 -18.83 17.91
C LEU A 93 12.02 -19.57 16.83
N ILE A 94 11.80 -19.24 15.55
CA ILE A 94 12.51 -19.87 14.43
C ILE A 94 14.03 -19.63 14.53
N ARG A 95 14.46 -18.42 14.93
CA ARG A 95 15.88 -18.12 15.13
C ARG A 95 16.47 -18.92 16.29
N ALA A 96 15.73 -19.09 17.38
CA ALA A 96 16.19 -19.88 18.53
C ALA A 96 16.35 -21.36 18.16
N GLU A 97 15.39 -21.92 17.42
CA GLU A 97 15.47 -23.31 16.93
C GLU A 97 16.66 -23.52 15.98
N ARG A 98 16.89 -22.58 15.04
CA ARG A 98 18.04 -22.66 14.13
C ARG A 98 19.38 -22.60 14.85
N ARG A 99 19.51 -21.81 15.93
CA ARG A 99 20.73 -21.77 16.74
C ARG A 99 20.99 -23.10 17.43
N LYS A 100 19.96 -23.70 18.03
CA LYS A 100 20.07 -25.02 18.66
C LYS A 100 20.51 -26.10 17.66
N LEU A 101 19.87 -26.15 16.49
CA LEU A 101 20.25 -27.09 15.43
C LEU A 101 21.67 -26.86 14.92
N GLN A 102 22.13 -25.61 14.85
CA GLN A 102 23.51 -25.30 14.48
C GLN A 102 24.51 -25.75 15.55
N GLU A 103 24.19 -25.56 16.83
CA GLU A 103 25.02 -26.02 17.95
C GLU A 103 25.10 -27.54 18.00
N GLU A 104 23.98 -28.26 17.82
CA GLU A 104 23.93 -29.72 17.75
C GLU A 104 24.70 -30.25 16.53
N ALA A 105 24.55 -29.62 15.37
CA ALA A 105 25.28 -30.01 14.16
C ALA A 105 26.79 -29.70 14.27
N ALA A 106 27.17 -28.62 14.95
CA ALA A 106 28.57 -28.29 15.21
C ALA A 106 29.19 -29.29 16.20
N ALA A 107 28.47 -29.65 17.25
CA ALA A 107 28.89 -30.68 18.22
C ALA A 107 29.04 -32.05 17.56
N ALA A 108 28.06 -32.45 16.72
CA ALA A 108 28.12 -33.72 15.98
C ALA A 108 29.27 -33.78 14.97
N ARG A 109 29.66 -32.63 14.36
CA ARG A 109 30.82 -32.55 13.47
C ARG A 109 32.14 -32.65 14.23
N GLN A 110 32.23 -32.06 15.42
CA GLN A 110 33.40 -32.15 16.28
C GLN A 110 33.61 -33.58 16.80
N SER A 111 32.54 -34.26 17.22
CA SER A 111 32.61 -35.67 17.66
C SER A 111 32.88 -36.68 16.54
N ALA A 112 32.73 -36.28 15.26
CA ALA A 112 33.03 -37.13 14.11
C ALA A 112 34.46 -36.95 13.57
N GLN A 113 35.20 -35.95 14.07
CA GLN A 113 36.59 -35.69 13.72
C GLN A 113 37.60 -36.22 14.76
N GLU A 114 37.12 -36.62 15.94
CA GLU A 114 37.88 -37.40 16.95
C GLU A 114 37.75 -38.91 16.70
#